data_AF-A0A1Y2BRN8-F1
#
_entry.id   AF-A0A1Y2BRN8-F1
#
_cell.length_a   1.000
_cell.length_b   1.000
_cell.length_c   1.000
_cell.angle_alpha   90.00
_cell.angle_beta   90.00
_cell.angle_gamma   90.00
#
_symmetry.space_group_name_H-M   'P 1'
#
loop_
_entity.id
_entity.type
_entity.pdbx_description
1 polymer ?
#
loop_
_entity_poly.entity_id
_entity_poly.type
_entity_poly.pdbx_seq_one_letter_code
_entity_poly.pdbx_strand_id
1 'polypeptide(L)'
;CSHLVTDKVRRTVKFLSALAAGKHIVSTKWLDHCKKEGKFVDETKFIIKDKPTESKYSFSLDASIKAAQERAFLTGFTIYTTPNVKPSRLDMKEIIAAAGGTVSACLFVVFF
;
A
#
# COMPACT_ATOMS: atom_id res chain seq x y z
N CYS A 1 9.32 5.54 -4.64
CA CYS A 1 8.38 6.44 -3.94
C CYS A 1 8.52 6.22 -2.43
N SER A 2 8.78 7.27 -1.63
CA SER A 2 8.88 7.20 -0.17
C SER A 2 7.59 7.62 0.57
N HIS A 3 6.79 8.49 -0.05
CA HIS A 3 5.59 9.08 0.54
C HIS A 3 4.40 8.96 -0.40
N LEU A 4 3.24 8.61 0.16
CA LEU A 4 1.95 8.76 -0.50
C LEU A 4 1.18 9.87 0.22
N VAL A 5 0.85 10.93 -0.52
CA VAL A 5 0.01 12.02 -0.01
C VAL A 5 -1.43 11.78 -0.46
N THR A 6 -2.37 11.72 0.48
CA THR A 6 -3.80 11.57 0.16
C THR A 6 -4.70 12.21 1.22
N ASP A 7 -5.96 12.42 0.89
CA ASP A 7 -6.97 13.04 1.76
C ASP A 7 -7.66 12.01 2.67
N LYS A 8 -7.77 10.77 2.18
CA LYS A 8 -8.49 9.67 2.84
C LYS A 8 -7.99 8.31 2.39
N VAL A 9 -8.42 7.25 3.08
CA VAL A 9 -8.08 5.88 2.69
C VAL A 9 -8.84 5.52 1.40
N ARG A 10 -8.11 5.08 0.38
CA ARG A 10 -8.68 4.63 -0.90
C ARG A 10 -8.08 3.29 -1.27
N ARG A 11 -8.88 2.35 -1.78
CA ARG A 11 -8.38 1.04 -2.24
C ARG A 11 -7.89 1.09 -3.69
N THR A 12 -7.05 2.07 -4.00
CA THR A 12 -6.38 2.16 -5.31
C THR A 12 -5.08 1.37 -5.28
N VAL A 13 -4.57 1.00 -6.45
CA VAL A 13 -3.28 0.29 -6.59
C VAL A 13 -2.17 1.06 -5.88
N LYS A 14 -2.07 2.38 -6.12
CA LYS A 14 -1.07 3.25 -5.47
C LYS A 14 -1.13 3.22 -3.94
N PHE A 15 -2.34 3.21 -3.38
CA PHE A 15 -2.50 3.16 -1.92
C PHE A 15 -2.11 1.81 -1.36
N LEU A 16 -2.60 0.73 -1.96
CA LEU A 16 -2.34 -0.63 -1.50
C LEU A 16 -0.84 -0.98 -1.62
N SER A 17 -0.20 -0.63 -2.74
CA SER A 17 1.24 -0.80 -2.93
C SER A 17 2.05 0.02 -1.94
N ALA A 18 1.67 1.28 -1.67
CA ALA A 18 2.38 2.13 -0.71
C ALA A 18 2.26 1.57 0.72
N LEU A 19 1.06 1.15 1.13
CA LEU A 19 0.82 0.55 2.44
C LEU A 19 1.60 -0.75 2.60
N ALA A 20 1.53 -1.64 1.60
CA ALA A 20 2.21 -2.93 1.62
C ALA A 20 3.75 -2.80 1.70
N ALA A 21 4.31 -1.77 1.07
CA ALA A 21 5.74 -1.48 1.12
C ALA A 21 6.17 -0.61 2.32
N GLY A 22 5.28 -0.40 3.30
CA GLY A 22 5.57 0.35 4.54
C GLY A 22 5.89 1.84 4.30
N LYS A 23 5.38 2.45 3.23
CA LYS A 23 5.64 3.86 2.90
C LYS A 23 4.87 4.79 3.83
N HIS A 24 5.36 6.02 3.98
CA HIS A 24 4.66 7.05 4.74
C HIS A 24 3.39 7.46 3.99
N ILE A 25 2.23 7.30 4.63
CA ILE A 25 0.94 7.73 4.08
C ILE A 25 0.46 8.93 4.89
N VAL A 26 0.54 10.11 4.28
CA VAL A 26 0.33 11.40 4.94
C VAL A 26 -0.77 12.22 4.29
N SER A 27 -1.35 13.12 5.06
CA SER A 27 -2.31 14.11 4.59
C SER A 27 -1.64 15.22 3.77
N THR A 28 -2.41 15.92 2.95
CA THR A 28 -1.93 17.09 2.18
C THR A 28 -1.32 18.19 3.06
N LYS A 29 -1.78 18.30 4.32
CA LYS A 29 -1.26 19.23 5.33
C LYS A 29 0.24 19.09 5.58
N TRP A 30 0.81 17.90 5.36
CA TRP A 30 2.25 17.69 5.47
C TRP A 30 3.00 18.57 4.48
N LEU A 31 2.58 18.59 3.21
CA LEU A 31 3.21 19.43 2.18
C LEU A 31 3.05 20.92 2.48
N ASP A 32 1.87 21.32 2.99
CA ASP A 32 1.62 22.72 3.39
C ASP A 32 2.59 23.15 4.50
N HIS A 33 2.80 22.29 5.50
CA HIS A 33 3.77 22.55 6.57
C HIS A 33 5.22 22.52 6.07
N CYS A 34 5.59 21.56 5.22
CA CYS A 34 6.92 21.51 4.63
C CYS A 34 7.25 22.79 3.84
N LYS A 35 6.26 23.29 3.08
CA LYS A 35 6.38 24.55 2.34
C LYS A 35 6.55 25.74 3.28
N LYS A 36 5.77 25.80 4.36
CA LYS A 36 5.86 26.89 5.35
C LYS A 36 7.20 26.93 6.07
N GLU A 37 7.73 25.78 6.45
CA GLU A 37 9.01 25.65 7.17
C GLU A 37 10.23 25.67 6.23
N GLY A 38 10.02 25.63 4.91
CA GLY A 38 11.08 25.58 3.91
C GLY A 38 11.88 24.27 3.91
N LYS A 39 11.38 23.20 4.53
CA LYS A 39 12.03 21.89 4.65
C LYS A 39 11.01 20.78 4.88
N PHE A 40 11.39 19.53 4.61
CA PHE A 40 10.55 18.39 5.00
C PHE A 40 10.48 18.27 6.53
N VAL A 41 9.26 18.23 7.06
CA VAL A 41 8.99 18.05 8.50
C VAL A 41 8.63 16.60 8.80
N ASP A 42 8.69 16.21 10.07
CA ASP A 42 8.29 14.88 10.54
C ASP A 42 6.87 14.49 10.05
N GLU A 43 6.80 13.35 9.36
CA GLU A 43 5.59 12.83 8.72
C GLU A 43 4.59 12.25 9.72
N THR A 44 5.07 11.74 10.86
CA THR A 44 4.27 10.93 11.80
C THR A 44 3.06 11.69 12.34
N LYS A 45 3.17 13.02 12.43
CA LYS A 45 2.10 13.94 12.85
C LYS A 45 1.00 14.14 11.80
N PHE A 46 1.27 13.75 10.56
CA PHE A 46 0.39 13.99 9.41
C PHE A 46 -0.21 12.72 8.84
N ILE A 47 -0.07 11.57 9.52
CA ILE A 47 -0.75 10.33 9.16
C ILE A 47 -2.26 10.57 9.10
N ILE A 48 -2.89 10.05 8.04
CA ILE A 48 -4.32 10.23 7.78
C ILE A 48 -5.13 9.43 8.81
N LYS A 49 -6.17 10.05 9.37
CA LYS A 49 -7.12 9.40 10.28
C LYS A 49 -8.51 9.37 9.66
N ASP A 50 -8.82 8.29 8.95
CA ASP A 50 -10.10 8.09 8.27
C ASP A 50 -10.98 7.13 9.08
N LYS A 51 -11.57 7.64 10.17
CA LYS A 51 -12.41 6.84 11.09
C LYS A 51 -13.53 6.06 10.39
N PRO A 52 -14.28 6.63 9.43
CA PRO A 52 -15.29 5.87 8.69
C PRO A 52 -14.71 4.64 7.99
N THR A 53 -13.56 4.78 7.33
CA THR A 53 -12.93 3.67 6.60
C THR A 53 -12.26 2.66 7.54
N GLU A 54 -11.61 3.13 8.59
CA GLU A 54 -11.02 2.27 9.64
C GLU A 54 -12.09 1.42 10.32
N SER A 55 -13.25 2.00 10.65
CA SER A 55 -14.39 1.27 11.18
C SER A 55 -14.97 0.28 10.17
N LYS A 56 -15.09 0.69 8.89
CA LYS A 56 -15.64 -0.16 7.82
C LYS A 56 -14.82 -1.43 7.59
N TYR A 57 -13.49 -1.34 7.64
CA TYR A 57 -12.60 -2.49 7.42
C TYR A 57 -12.02 -3.06 8.71
N SER A 58 -12.40 -2.53 9.88
CA SER A 58 -11.94 -2.98 11.20
C SER A 58 -10.41 -3.04 11.30
N PHE A 59 -9.73 -1.97 10.89
CA PHE A 59 -8.26 -1.87 10.93
C PHE A 59 -7.82 -0.48 11.39
N SER A 60 -6.55 -0.36 11.78
CA SER A 60 -5.90 0.93 12.05
C SER A 60 -4.81 1.17 11.02
N LEU A 61 -4.86 2.31 10.33
CA LEU A 61 -3.87 2.65 9.30
C LEU A 61 -2.47 2.77 9.89
N ASP A 62 -2.33 3.43 11.04
CA ASP A 62 -1.05 3.58 11.75
C ASP A 62 -0.43 2.23 12.10
N ALA A 63 -1.22 1.32 12.67
CA ALA A 63 -0.75 -0.02 13.02
C ALA A 63 -0.37 -0.83 11.77
N SER A 64 -1.15 -0.74 10.68
CA SER A 64 -0.84 -1.42 9.42
C SER A 64 0.45 -0.91 8.77
N ILE A 65 0.71 0.39 8.82
CA ILE A 65 1.98 0.96 8.31
C ILE A 65 3.16 0.44 9.12
N LYS A 66 3.07 0.48 10.45
CA LYS A 66 4.13 -0.03 11.35
C LYS A 66 4.42 -1.51 11.10
N ALA A 67 3.38 -2.34 11.02
CA ALA A 67 3.54 -3.77 10.73
C ALA A 67 4.21 -4.01 9.36
N ALA A 68 3.84 -3.24 8.33
CA ALA A 68 4.46 -3.35 7.01
C ALA A 68 5.92 -2.85 6.97
N GLN A 69 6.29 -1.91 7.85
CA GLN A 69 7.68 -1.45 8.02
C GLN A 69 8.54 -2.48 8.74
N GLU A 70 7.98 -3.21 9.69
CA GLU A 70 8.68 -4.29 10.40
C GLU A 70 8.92 -5.50 9.49
N ARG A 71 7.90 -5.90 8.72
CA ARG A 71 7.98 -7.06 7.84
C ARG A 71 7.01 -6.97 6.68
N ALA A 72 7.52 -7.30 5.49
CA ALA A 72 6.71 -7.56 4.31
C ALA A 72 5.85 -8.83 4.53
N PHE A 73 4.52 -8.68 4.49
CA PHE A 73 3.61 -9.74 4.94
C PHE A 73 3.47 -10.91 3.96
N LEU A 74 3.84 -10.73 2.68
CA LEU A 74 3.79 -11.80 1.65
C LEU A 74 5.16 -12.43 1.37
N THR A 75 6.17 -12.17 2.21
CA THR A 75 7.47 -12.83 2.07
C THR A 75 7.33 -14.35 2.13
N GLY A 76 7.87 -15.03 1.11
CA GLY A 76 7.81 -16.49 0.98
C GLY A 76 6.54 -17.01 0.27
N PHE A 77 5.61 -16.14 -0.11
CA PHE A 77 4.40 -16.52 -0.83
C PHE A 77 4.55 -16.30 -2.34
N THR A 78 4.11 -17.29 -3.11
CA THR A 78 3.89 -17.20 -4.55
C THR A 78 2.40 -17.18 -4.81
N ILE A 79 1.91 -16.09 -5.39
CA ILE A 79 0.48 -15.83 -5.58
C ILE A 79 0.11 -16.03 -7.04
N TYR A 80 -0.97 -16.78 -7.26
CA TYR A 80 -1.56 -16.96 -8.58
C TYR A 80 -2.70 -15.96 -8.80
N THR A 81 -2.71 -15.28 -9.95
CA THR A 81 -3.78 -14.36 -10.34
C THR A 81 -4.56 -14.93 -11.51
N THR A 82 -5.88 -15.10 -11.35
CA THR A 82 -6.75 -15.57 -12.43
C THR A 82 -6.87 -14.52 -13.55
N PRO A 83 -7.17 -14.92 -14.80
CA PRO A 83 -7.20 -14.00 -15.93
C PRO A 83 -8.11 -12.78 -15.76
N ASN A 84 -9.24 -12.96 -15.06
CA ASN A 84 -10.30 -11.97 -14.92
C ASN A 84 -10.33 -11.25 -13.57
N VAL A 85 -9.28 -11.39 -12.74
CA VAL A 85 -9.19 -10.72 -11.44
C VAL A 85 -9.31 -9.19 -11.58
N LYS A 86 -9.87 -8.55 -10.56
CA LYS A 86 -9.93 -7.09 -10.40
C LYS A 86 -9.23 -6.71 -9.09
N PRO A 87 -8.26 -5.77 -9.09
CA PRO A 87 -7.74 -4.99 -10.23
C PRO A 87 -6.97 -5.89 -11.24
N SER A 88 -6.49 -5.33 -12.35
CA SER A 88 -5.90 -6.12 -13.44
C SER A 88 -4.71 -6.97 -12.95
N ARG A 89 -4.31 -8.01 -13.69
CA ARG A 89 -3.15 -8.84 -13.31
C ARG A 89 -1.86 -8.02 -13.14
N LEU A 90 -1.71 -6.95 -13.91
CA LEU A 90 -0.57 -6.03 -13.80
C LEU A 90 -0.61 -5.26 -12.48
N ASP A 91 -1.78 -4.73 -12.12
CA ASP A 91 -1.98 -4.03 -10.85
C ASP A 91 -1.81 -4.96 -9.65
N MET A 92 -2.33 -6.18 -9.74
CA MET A 92 -2.15 -7.21 -8.72
C MET A 92 -0.68 -7.54 -8.53
N LYS A 93 0.08 -7.67 -9.63
CA LYS A 93 1.52 -7.88 -9.57
C LYS A 93 2.25 -6.75 -8.85
N GLU A 94 1.85 -5.50 -9.06
CA GLU A 94 2.43 -4.35 -8.36
C GLU A 94 2.19 -4.43 -6.85
N ILE A 95 0.96 -4.71 -6.42
CA ILE A 95 0.60 -4.81 -4.99
C ILE A 95 1.32 -5.99 -4.33
N ILE A 96 1.35 -7.15 -4.99
CA ILE A 96 1.96 -8.38 -4.46
C ILE A 96 3.48 -8.19 -4.31
N ALA A 97 4.13 -7.61 -5.32
CA ALA A 97 5.56 -7.33 -5.26
C ALA A 97 5.89 -6.31 -4.16
N ALA A 98 5.07 -5.27 -4.00
CA ALA A 98 5.23 -4.29 -2.92
C ALA A 98 5.12 -4.91 -1.52
N ALA A 99 4.32 -5.97 -1.37
CA ALA A 99 4.17 -6.75 -0.14
C ALA A 99 5.25 -7.83 0.07
N GLY A 100 6.25 -7.93 -0.82
CA GLY A 100 7.34 -8.91 -0.76
C GLY A 100 6.99 -10.31 -1.28
N GLY A 101 5.84 -10.47 -1.95
CA GLY A 101 5.45 -11.72 -2.60
C GLY A 101 5.88 -11.80 -4.06
N THR A 102 5.76 -12.99 -4.64
CA THR A 102 5.99 -13.20 -6.08
C THR A 102 4.69 -13.59 -6.78
N VAL A 103 4.56 -13.28 -8.07
CA VAL A 103 3.42 -13.71 -8.87
C VAL A 103 3.83 -14.87 -9.76
N SER A 104 3.13 -15.99 -9.67
CA SER A 104 3.32 -17.07 -10.63
C SER A 104 2.72 -16.65 -11.96
N ALA A 105 3.55 -16.59 -13.00
CA ALA A 105 3.03 -16.61 -14.36
C ALA A 105 2.30 -17.95 -14.54
N CYS A 106 1.09 -17.90 -15.09
CA CYS A 106 0.42 -19.08 -15.57
C CYS A 106 1.25 -19.64 -16.73
N LEU A 107 2.20 -20.54 -16.46
CA LEU A 107 2.53 -21.58 -17.43
C LEU A 107 1.24 -22.38 -17.57
N PHE A 108 0.56 -22.20 -18.70
CA PHE A 108 -0.34 -23.22 -19.22
C PHE A 108 0.46 -24.50 -19.26
N VAL A 109 0.39 -25.30 -18.20
CA VAL A 109 0.74 -26.71 -18.30
C VAL A 109 -0.45 -27.35 -18.98
N VAL A 110 -0.51 -27.19 -20.30
CA VAL A 110 -1.14 -28.20 -21.15
C VAL A 110 -0.19 -29.39 -21.05
N PHE A 111 -0.45 -30.29 -20.09
CA PHE A 111 0.00 -31.66 -20.28
C PHE A 111 -0.84 -32.19 -21.45
N PHE A 112 -0.15 -32.44 -22.56
CA PHE A 112 -0.63 -33.24 -23.69
C PHE A 112 -1.14 -34.60 -23.21
#